data_AF-A0A9D8BB75-F1
#
_entry.id   AF-A0A9D8BB75-F1
#
_cell.length_a   1.000
_cell.length_b   1.000
_cell.length_c   1.000
_cell.angle_alpha   90.00
_cell.angle_beta   90.00
_cell.angle_gamma   90.00
#
_symmetry.space_group_name_H-M   'P 1'
#
loop_
_entity.id
_entity.type
_entity.pdbx_description
1 polymer ?
#
loop_
_entity_poly.entity_id
_entity_poly.type
_entity_poly.pdbx_seq_one_letter_code
_entity_poly.pdbx_strand_id
1 'polypeptide(L)' 'VYVEGRLRTRSWDGQDGQKRFRVEINANRVIFLDRKVPASELPEGDFEEFEGAVAPEELPFE' A
#
# COMPACT_ATOMS: atom_id res chain seq x y z
N VAL A 1 3.27 5.31 -3.68
CA VAL A 1 2.53 6.40 -4.38
C VAL A 1 1.29 6.71 -3.56
N TYR A 2 0.95 8.00 -3.38
CA TYR A 2 -0.29 8.47 -2.77
C TYR A 2 -1.22 9.01 -3.87
N VAL A 3 -2.52 8.70 -3.78
CA VAL A 3 -3.53 9.11 -4.76
C VAL A 3 -4.75 9.63 -4.03
N GLU A 4 -5.21 10.82 -4.42
CA GLU A 4 -6.45 11.45 -3.94
C GLU A 4 -7.42 11.56 -5.12
N GLY A 5 -8.69 11.21 -4.90
CA GLY A 5 -9.71 11.28 -5.93
C GLY A 5 -11.04 10.70 -5.50
N ARG A 6 -11.87 10.34 -6.49
CA ARG A 6 -13.20 9.75 -6.24
C ARG A 6 -13.19 8.26 -6.52
N LEU A 7 -13.74 7.48 -5.59
CA LEU A 7 -13.95 6.05 -5.77
C LEU A 7 -15.09 5.80 -6.76
N ARG A 8 -14.91 4.87 -7.69
CA ARG A 8 -15.93 4.46 -8.65
C ARG A 8 -15.92 2.95 -8.83
N THR A 9 -17.10 2.34 -8.80
CA THR A 9 -17.29 0.97 -9.28
C THR A 9 -17.82 1.02 -10.71
N ARG A 10 -17.15 0.38 -11.67
CA ARG A 10 -17.66 0.20 -13.03
C ARG A 10 -17.96 -1.27 -13.30
N SER A 11 -18.94 -1.52 -14.18
CA SER A 11 -19.24 -2.84 -14.69
C SER A 11 -19.19 -2.86 -16.21
N TRP A 12 -18.77 -3.99 -16.79
CA TRP A 12 -18.76 -4.20 -18.24
C TRP A 12 -18.98 -5.68 -18.55
N ASP A 13 -19.44 -5.98 -19.77
CA ASP A 13 -19.57 -7.35 -20.25
C ASP A 13 -18.25 -7.83 -20.85
N GLY A 14 -17.77 -8.98 -20.38
CA GLY A 14 -16.57 -9.64 -20.93
C GLY A 14 -16.84 -10.25 -22.30
N GLN A 15 -15.77 -10.56 -23.04
CA GLN A 15 -15.87 -11.27 -24.33
C GLN A 15 -16.46 -12.68 -24.18
N ASP A 16 -16.38 -13.23 -22.98
CA ASP A 16 -17.00 -14.48 -22.53
C ASP A 16 -18.48 -14.32 -22.13
N GLY A 17 -19.06 -13.13 -22.26
CA GLY A 17 -20.42 -12.80 -21.85
C GLY A 17 -20.60 -12.64 -20.34
N GLN A 18 -19.54 -12.71 -19.54
CA GLN A 18 -19.64 -12.57 -18.09
C GLN A 18 -19.57 -11.09 -17.68
N LYS A 19 -20.53 -10.62 -16.88
CA LYS A 19 -20.47 -9.27 -16.27
C LYS A 19 -19.32 -9.20 -15.28
N ARG A 20 -18.42 -8.24 -15.47
CA ARG A 20 -17.27 -7.96 -14.59
C ARG A 20 -17.47 -6.65 -13.85
N PHE A 21 -16.87 -6.55 -12.66
CA PHE A 21 -16.85 -5.36 -11.84
C PHE A 21 -15.41 -4.95 -11.55
N ARG A 22 -15.15 -3.64 -11.53
CA ARG A 22 -13.86 -3.10 -11.10
C ARG A 22 -14.07 -1.84 -10.29
N VAL A 23 -13.38 -1.80 -9.16
CA VAL A 23 -13.26 -0.62 -8.32
C VAL A 23 -12.03 0.16 -8.80
N GLU A 24 -12.22 1.45 -9.06
CA GLU A 24 -11.20 2.35 -9.61
C GLU A 24 -11.24 3.67 -8.83
N ILE A 25 -10.12 4.40 -8.82
CA ILE A 25 -10.04 5.76 -8.30
C ILE A 25 -9.89 6.69 -9.50
N ASN A 26 -10.84 7.59 -9.70
CA ASN A 26 -10.68 8.69 -10.65
C ASN A 26 -9.83 9.76 -9.96
N ALA A 27 -8.53 9.78 -10.27
CA ALA A 27 -7.56 10.57 -9.54
C ALA A 27 -7.67 12.07 -9.86
N ASN A 28 -7.71 12.89 -8.81
CA ASN A 28 -7.58 14.34 -8.90
C ASN A 28 -6.14 14.79 -8.61
N ARG A 29 -5.44 14.05 -7.73
CA ARG A 29 -4.04 14.31 -7.39
C ARG A 29 -3.27 13.00 -7.23
N VAL A 30 -2.03 12.98 -7.72
CA VAL A 30 -1.09 11.87 -7.56
C VAL A 30 0.23 12.42 -7.03
N ILE A 31 0.76 11.79 -5.98
CA ILE A 31 2.06 12.09 -5.39
C ILE A 31 2.90 10.82 -5.45
N PHE A 32 4.01 10.87 -6.20
CA PHE A 32 5.00 9.80 -6.14
C PHE A 32 5.72 9.88 -4.80
N LEU A 33 5.74 8.76 -4.08
CA LEU A 33 6.48 8.65 -2.83
C LEU A 33 7.88 8.13 -3.15
N ASP A 34 8.77 8.21 -2.17
CA ASP A 34 10.12 7.67 -2.29
C ASP A 34 10.11 6.19 -2.68
N ARG A 35 11.16 5.80 -3.40
CA ARG A 35 11.35 4.42 -3.80
C ARG A 35 11.75 3.65 -2.55
N LYS A 36 11.23 2.43 -2.40
CA LYS A 36 11.73 1.51 -1.37
C LYS A 36 13.23 1.33 -1.61
N VAL A 37 14.06 1.75 -0.64
CA VAL A 37 15.49 1.46 -0.65
C VAL A 37 15.63 -0.07 -0.61
N PRO A 38 16.34 -0.69 -1.56
CA PRO A 38 16.53 -2.13 -1.54
C PRO A 38 17.30 -2.51 -0.27
N ALA A 39 16.94 -3.64 0.34
CA ALA A 39 17.53 -4.09 1.60
C ALA A 39 19.06 -4.29 1.51
N SER A 40 19.59 -4.46 0.30
CA SER A 40 21.01 -4.55 -0.01
C SER A 40 21.78 -3.22 0.04
N GLU A 41 21.08 -2.08 0.11
CA GLU A 41 21.67 -0.74 0.17
C GLU A 41 21.49 -0.09 1.56
N LEU A 42 20.86 -0.81 2.51
CA LEU A 42 20.87 -0.38 3.89
C LEU A 42 22.30 -0.57 4.42
N PRO A 43 22.95 0.47 4.98
CA PRO A 43 24.21 0.26 5.68
C PRO A 43 24.00 -0.78 6.78
N GLU A 44 24.90 -1.75 6.91
CA GLU A 44 25.09 -2.51 8.16
C GLU A 44 25.54 -1.50 9.22
N GLY A 45 24.58 -0.76 9.76
CA GLY A 45 24.77 0.25 10.78
C GLY A 45 23.85 -0.11 11.93
N ASP A 46 24.47 -0.64 12.98
CA ASP A 46 24.12 -0.56 14.39
C ASP A 46 22.68 -0.11 14.62
N PHE A 47 21.75 -1.06 14.46
CA PHE A 47 20.41 -0.89 14.98
C PHE A 47 20.61 -0.88 16.49
N GLU A 48 20.71 0.30 17.12
CA GLU A 48 20.51 0.37 18.55
C GLU A 48 19.14 -0.25 18.79
N GLU A 49 19.16 -1.40 19.44
CA GLU A 49 18.00 -2.11 19.93
C GLU A 49 17.24 -1.10 20.78
N PHE A 50 16.23 -0.46 20.19
CA PHE A 50 15.33 0.39 20.94
C PHE A 50 14.78 -0.49 22.06
N GLU A 51 15.09 -0.18 23.32
CA GLU A 51 14.56 -0.87 24.52
C GLU A 51 13.01 -0.84 24.61
N GLY A 52 12.32 -0.32 23.60
CA GLY A 52 10.88 -0.33 23.43
C GLY A 52 10.38 -1.12 22.21
N ALA A 53 11.15 -2.07 21.68
CA ALA A 53 10.62 -3.04 20.72
C ALA A 53 9.57 -3.92 21.41
N VAL A 54 8.33 -3.43 21.44
CA VAL A 54 7.17 -4.09 22.04
C VAL A 54 7.00 -5.47 21.40
N ALA A 55 6.97 -6.52 22.22
CA ALA A 55 6.77 -7.88 21.73
C ALA A 55 5.46 -7.94 20.92
N PRO A 56 5.38 -8.72 19.84
CA PRO A 56 4.16 -8.82 19.02
C PRO A 56 2.92 -9.25 19.83
N GLU A 57 3.14 -9.86 20.99
CA GLU A 57 2.14 -10.27 21.98
C GLU A 57 1.53 -9.09 22.78
N GLU A 58 2.21 -7.95 22.82
CA GLU A 58 1.84 -6.75 23.60
C GLU A 58 1.18 -5.67 22.73
N LEU A 59 0.94 -5.93 21.44
CA LEU A 59 0.27 -4.99 20.54
C LEU A 59 -1.26 -4.98 20.79
N PRO A 60 -1.87 -3.80 21.01
CA PRO A 60 -3.28 -3.69 21.45
C PRO A 60 -4.31 -3.86 20.32
N PHE A 61 -3.92 -4.41 19.17
CA PHE A 61 -4.79 -4.63 18.03
C PHE A 61 -4.75 -6.10 17.61
N GLU A 62 -5.63 -6.91 18.22
CA GLU A 62 -6.18 -8.13 17.61
C GLU A 62 -7.37 -7.79 16.72
#